data_AF-A0A2P2GHP9-F1
#
_entry.id   AF-A0A2P2GHP9-F1
#
_cell.length_a   1.000
_cell.length_b   1.000
_cell.length_c   1.000
_cell.angle_alpha   90.00
_cell.angle_beta   90.00
_cell.angle_gamma   90.00
#
_symmetry.space_group_name_H-M   'P 1'
#
loop_
_entity.id
_entity.type
_entity.pdbx_description
1 polymer ?
#
loop_
_entity_poly.entity_id
_entity_poly.type
_entity_poly.pdbx_seq_one_letter_code
_entity_poly.pdbx_strand_id
1 'polypeptide(L)'
;MRALTASLAVMLTALVLTAPQAQADVVGPATAPQVRVVTYNLCGSGATVGCDPSEEANAVRYQKIVDETSATGWGAGYVALVEVCKYQFDQLHARLGSSFAGSYVSTAKLRAGLCKDPTVADNPSDGDYGMGILVRGERVDERAIELDTAAAINEKLGITAPDSLVAEDIRTPCLKTLTSSGTTWACSVHLFWGTPGSAGKYVMDDEAALLAREARAWEDEGTPVILAGDFNTSPWTTVMSHLYEPATGENATGGFIEADETDTDYFNGHLPYAPACSVGALRCRRGETTYLAKGEPADKRKKIDYIFFGSKFFRNAVGDALPDVTNPHTGTWVSDHVPVRGAAEWICGPSDMTDGAVLRRGAKGVLFRHALAYDNAPGSTNLTLGKECRVGVGWNGIALVARQGTDLMGVDAGGVLWRYRRLADGSYSGSGDHRERAGDGFAGLNLLLAPGNFDGDANSTPDLLGRDGNGVLWLYKGVGSGYAPREQIGTRWDVYPTLVAPGDLTGDAKPDLLGIDTAGDLYLYRGTGTQGYYAKAEDIGDRWNLYNALVAPGDVDGDGKADLIGRDTTGATWFYSGTGASPYYAPRKQIVAGTLPPGHLIL
;
A
#
# COMPACT_ATOMS: atom_id res chain seq x y z
N MET A 1 13.25 -54.88 -37.81
CA MET A 1 13.96 -53.58 -37.88
C MET A 1 13.02 -52.49 -37.37
N ARG A 2 13.39 -51.88 -36.23
CA ARG A 2 12.98 -50.56 -35.67
C ARG A 2 11.48 -50.23 -35.56
N ALA A 3 10.92 -50.48 -34.38
CA ALA A 3 9.78 -49.73 -33.85
C ALA A 3 10.30 -48.40 -33.26
N LEU A 4 9.75 -47.27 -33.71
CA LEU A 4 10.03 -45.95 -33.15
C LEU A 4 9.19 -45.74 -31.88
N THR A 5 9.89 -45.53 -30.77
CA THR A 5 9.39 -44.94 -29.53
C THR A 5 9.09 -43.46 -29.74
N ALA A 6 7.83 -43.04 -29.58
CA ALA A 6 7.47 -41.63 -29.46
C ALA A 6 7.22 -41.31 -27.98
N SER A 7 8.23 -40.76 -27.32
CA SER A 7 8.12 -40.18 -25.99
C SER A 7 7.41 -38.83 -26.12
N LEU A 8 6.17 -38.75 -25.61
CA LEU A 8 5.45 -37.49 -25.47
C LEU A 8 5.98 -36.77 -24.23
N ALA A 9 7.00 -35.92 -24.43
CA ALA A 9 7.44 -34.98 -23.40
C ALA A 9 6.39 -33.87 -23.30
N VAL A 10 5.55 -33.94 -22.27
CA VAL A 10 4.70 -32.80 -21.87
C VAL A 10 5.64 -31.73 -21.32
N MET A 11 5.92 -30.70 -22.11
CA MET A 11 6.51 -29.47 -21.58
C MET A 11 5.50 -28.85 -20.62
N LEU A 12 5.78 -28.93 -19.33
CA LEU A 12 5.19 -28.05 -18.33
C LEU A 12 5.72 -26.64 -18.63
N THR A 13 5.03 -25.88 -19.49
CA THR A 13 5.22 -24.43 -19.52
C THR A 13 4.65 -23.89 -18.21
N ALA A 14 5.51 -23.80 -17.20
CA ALA A 14 5.28 -22.91 -16.09
C ALA A 14 5.07 -21.52 -16.70
N LEU A 15 3.83 -21.04 -16.68
CA LEU A 15 3.56 -19.63 -16.87
C LEU A 15 4.25 -18.94 -15.69
N VAL A 16 5.51 -18.57 -15.89
CA VAL A 16 6.18 -17.60 -15.02
C VAL A 16 5.45 -16.30 -15.30
N LEU A 17 4.35 -16.06 -14.57
CA LEU A 17 3.77 -14.75 -14.43
C LEU A 17 4.84 -13.91 -13.74
N THR A 18 5.63 -13.23 -14.56
CA THR A 18 6.62 -12.26 -14.13
C THR A 18 5.93 -11.25 -13.22
N ALA A 19 6.53 -10.98 -12.06
CA ALA A 19 6.08 -9.93 -11.16
C ALA A 19 5.86 -8.62 -11.93
N PRO A 20 4.91 -7.76 -11.52
CA PRO A 20 4.79 -6.43 -12.10
C PRO A 20 6.14 -5.72 -11.98
N GLN A 21 6.76 -5.45 -13.14
CA GLN A 21 7.98 -4.65 -13.23
C GLN A 21 7.60 -3.18 -13.02
N ALA A 22 8.55 -2.38 -12.53
CA ALA A 22 8.44 -0.94 -12.73
C ALA A 22 8.31 -0.70 -14.23
N GLN A 23 7.44 0.23 -14.62
CA GLN A 23 7.14 0.51 -16.02
C GLN A 23 7.18 2.02 -16.22
N ALA A 24 7.67 2.44 -17.37
CA ALA A 24 7.48 3.78 -17.88
C ALA A 24 5.99 4.11 -17.75
N ASP A 25 5.67 5.15 -17.01
CA ASP A 25 4.29 5.55 -16.81
C ASP A 25 3.91 6.60 -17.88
N VAL A 26 2.78 6.36 -18.55
CA VAL A 26 2.15 7.35 -19.42
C VAL A 26 0.70 7.35 -19.00
N VAL A 27 0.42 8.04 -17.90
CA VAL A 27 -0.91 8.00 -17.30
C VAL A 27 -1.80 9.03 -17.98
N GLY A 28 -2.78 8.53 -18.73
CA GLY A 28 -3.83 9.34 -19.32
C GLY A 28 -5.12 9.26 -18.51
N PRO A 29 -6.09 10.18 -18.71
CA PRO A 29 -7.38 10.14 -18.03
C PRO A 29 -8.14 8.82 -18.13
N ALA A 30 -7.91 8.05 -19.21
CA ALA A 30 -8.56 6.75 -19.46
C ALA A 30 -7.92 5.58 -18.70
N THR A 31 -6.64 5.69 -18.32
CA THR A 31 -5.87 4.63 -17.64
C THR A 31 -5.60 4.95 -16.18
N ALA A 32 -5.75 6.21 -15.78
CA ALA A 32 -5.51 6.67 -14.43
C ALA A 32 -6.46 6.03 -13.41
N PRO A 33 -5.92 5.57 -12.26
CA PRO A 33 -6.73 5.19 -11.11
C PRO A 33 -7.73 6.25 -10.66
N GLN A 34 -8.68 5.85 -9.83
CA GLN A 34 -9.84 6.68 -9.45
C GLN A 34 -9.52 7.81 -8.46
N VAL A 35 -8.49 7.67 -7.63
CA VAL A 35 -8.12 8.71 -6.65
C VAL A 35 -7.10 9.61 -7.31
N ARG A 36 -7.56 10.76 -7.81
CA ARG A 36 -6.77 11.65 -8.65
C ARG A 36 -6.48 12.97 -7.94
N VAL A 37 -5.21 13.31 -7.87
CA VAL A 37 -4.67 14.47 -7.14
C VAL A 37 -3.91 15.35 -8.12
N VAL A 38 -3.98 16.66 -7.92
CA VAL A 38 -3.05 17.63 -8.52
C VAL A 38 -2.50 18.51 -7.41
N THR A 39 -1.22 18.85 -7.50
CA THR A 39 -0.58 19.84 -6.63
C THR A 39 0.13 20.89 -7.44
N TYR A 40 0.12 22.13 -6.97
CA TYR A 40 0.81 23.22 -7.65
C TYR A 40 1.28 24.31 -6.67
N ASN A 41 2.57 24.64 -6.72
CA ASN A 41 3.14 25.85 -6.14
C ASN A 41 2.83 27.06 -7.04
N LEU A 42 2.05 28.02 -6.52
CA LEU A 42 1.56 29.17 -7.29
C LEU A 42 2.49 30.39 -7.25
N CYS A 43 3.61 30.33 -6.52
CA CYS A 43 4.53 31.44 -6.23
C CYS A 43 3.94 32.67 -5.52
N GLY A 44 2.70 32.58 -5.02
CA GLY A 44 1.97 33.70 -4.46
C GLY A 44 1.80 34.87 -5.44
N SER A 45 1.93 36.08 -4.91
CA SER A 45 1.83 37.34 -5.67
C SER A 45 2.89 38.37 -5.25
N GLY A 46 3.84 37.96 -4.41
CA GLY A 46 5.06 38.70 -4.15
C GLY A 46 5.95 38.56 -5.36
N ALA A 47 6.77 39.56 -5.68
CA ALA A 47 7.63 39.56 -6.87
C ALA A 47 8.81 38.55 -6.77
N THR A 48 8.50 37.27 -6.56
CA THR A 48 9.42 36.14 -6.52
C THR A 48 10.06 35.98 -7.89
N VAL A 49 11.38 35.76 -7.90
CA VAL A 49 12.14 35.59 -9.14
C VAL A 49 11.62 34.36 -9.87
N GLY A 50 11.28 34.51 -11.15
CA GLY A 50 10.79 33.40 -11.98
C GLY A 50 9.26 33.25 -12.00
N CYS A 51 8.52 34.11 -11.30
CA CYS A 51 7.06 34.05 -11.23
C CYS A 51 6.42 35.36 -11.69
N ASP A 52 5.34 35.26 -12.46
CA ASP A 52 4.56 36.40 -12.94
C ASP A 52 3.36 36.66 -12.02
N PRO A 53 3.33 37.76 -11.23
CA PRO A 53 2.24 38.03 -10.28
C PRO A 53 1.01 38.67 -10.94
N SER A 54 1.00 38.86 -12.28
CA SER A 54 -0.10 39.51 -12.98
C SER A 54 -1.42 38.74 -12.87
N GLU A 55 -2.53 39.46 -13.01
CA GLU A 55 -3.87 38.85 -13.10
C GLU A 55 -3.96 37.83 -14.24
N GLU A 56 -3.29 38.11 -15.36
CA GLU A 56 -3.28 37.22 -16.50
C GLU A 56 -2.55 35.90 -16.20
N ALA A 57 -1.37 35.97 -15.58
CA ALA A 57 -0.66 34.78 -15.13
C ALA A 57 -1.45 34.00 -14.09
N ASN A 58 -2.17 34.68 -13.18
CA ASN A 58 -3.11 34.03 -12.26
C ASN A 58 -4.21 33.27 -13.03
N ALA A 59 -4.82 33.88 -14.05
CA ALA A 59 -5.82 33.22 -14.87
C ALA A 59 -5.27 31.95 -15.56
N VAL A 60 -4.03 31.99 -16.04
CA VAL A 60 -3.34 30.83 -16.62
C VAL A 60 -3.15 29.71 -15.58
N ARG A 61 -2.64 30.02 -14.39
CA ARG A 61 -2.48 29.03 -13.31
C ARG A 61 -3.83 28.42 -12.90
N TYR A 62 -4.87 29.24 -12.78
CA TYR A 62 -6.22 28.77 -12.43
C TYR A 62 -6.80 27.87 -13.52
N GLN A 63 -6.65 28.26 -14.80
CA GLN A 63 -7.17 27.46 -15.90
C GLN A 63 -6.50 26.09 -15.94
N LYS A 64 -5.19 26.02 -15.69
CA LYS A 64 -4.49 24.74 -15.60
C LYS A 64 -5.10 23.81 -14.55
N ILE A 65 -5.44 24.32 -13.37
CA ILE A 65 -6.08 23.54 -12.30
C ILE A 65 -7.53 23.18 -12.67
N VAL A 66 -8.28 24.09 -13.30
CA VAL A 66 -9.63 23.80 -13.81
C VAL A 66 -9.60 22.67 -14.84
N ASP A 67 -8.63 22.67 -15.74
CA ASP A 67 -8.47 21.64 -16.77
C ASP A 67 -8.17 20.27 -16.14
N GLU A 68 -7.24 20.22 -15.18
CA GLU A 68 -6.89 18.98 -14.45
C GLU A 68 -8.04 18.46 -13.57
N THR A 69 -8.92 19.34 -13.07
CA THR A 69 -10.10 18.91 -12.29
C THR A 69 -11.30 18.54 -13.17
N SER A 70 -11.35 19.01 -14.42
CA SER A 70 -12.48 18.78 -15.32
C SER A 70 -12.71 17.29 -15.61
N ALA A 71 -13.97 16.89 -15.77
CA ALA A 71 -14.33 15.50 -16.10
C ALA A 71 -13.81 15.05 -17.48
N THR A 72 -13.58 15.99 -18.39
CA THR A 72 -13.01 15.77 -19.72
C THR A 72 -11.48 15.81 -19.73
N GLY A 73 -10.86 16.36 -18.68
CA GLY A 73 -9.42 16.37 -18.47
C GLY A 73 -9.01 15.23 -17.55
N TRP A 74 -8.15 15.52 -16.56
CA TRP A 74 -7.67 14.50 -15.62
C TRP A 74 -8.72 14.08 -14.59
N GLY A 75 -9.69 14.94 -14.26
CA GLY A 75 -10.73 14.63 -13.29
C GLY A 75 -10.24 14.58 -11.84
N ALA A 76 -9.21 15.35 -11.49
CA ALA A 76 -8.70 15.47 -10.13
C ALA A 76 -9.83 15.79 -9.13
N GLY A 77 -9.90 15.00 -8.07
CA GLY A 77 -10.79 15.22 -6.93
C GLY A 77 -10.10 15.94 -5.78
N TYR A 78 -8.77 16.02 -5.78
CA TYR A 78 -7.98 16.62 -4.72
C TYR A 78 -7.00 17.62 -5.35
N VAL A 79 -6.96 18.84 -4.81
CA VAL A 79 -6.10 19.94 -5.30
C VAL A 79 -5.36 20.52 -4.11
N ALA A 80 -4.06 20.30 -4.04
CA ALA A 80 -3.16 20.90 -3.05
C ALA A 80 -2.47 22.14 -3.64
N LEU A 81 -2.46 23.23 -2.90
CA LEU A 81 -1.93 24.51 -3.35
C LEU A 81 -0.98 25.06 -2.30
N VAL A 82 0.24 25.34 -2.72
CA VAL A 82 1.27 25.95 -1.87
C VAL A 82 1.67 27.29 -2.45
N GLU A 83 2.21 28.15 -1.60
CA GLU A 83 2.47 29.55 -1.91
C GLU A 83 1.25 30.24 -2.51
N VAL A 84 0.11 30.17 -1.83
CA VAL A 84 -1.15 30.73 -2.32
C VAL A 84 -1.59 31.90 -1.45
N CYS A 85 -1.82 33.03 -2.09
CA CYS A 85 -2.45 34.18 -1.45
C CYS A 85 -3.92 33.86 -1.18
N LYS A 86 -4.47 34.36 -0.07
CA LYS A 86 -5.88 34.08 0.30
C LYS A 86 -6.87 34.40 -0.82
N TYR A 87 -6.67 35.52 -1.51
CA TYR A 87 -7.53 35.92 -2.64
C TYR A 87 -7.41 34.93 -3.83
N GLN A 88 -6.21 34.41 -4.10
CA GLN A 88 -5.99 33.43 -5.18
C GLN A 88 -6.73 32.13 -4.86
N PHE A 89 -6.66 31.68 -3.60
CA PHE A 89 -7.41 30.51 -3.11
C PHE A 89 -8.92 30.71 -3.29
N ASP A 90 -9.45 31.87 -2.85
CA ASP A 90 -10.89 32.17 -2.94
C ASP A 90 -11.39 32.24 -4.39
N GLN A 91 -10.62 32.88 -5.27
CA GLN A 91 -10.94 32.96 -6.70
C GLN A 91 -10.94 31.58 -7.36
N LEU A 92 -9.95 30.74 -7.06
CA LEU A 92 -9.86 29.40 -7.61
C LEU A 92 -10.96 28.50 -7.06
N HIS A 93 -11.24 28.55 -5.76
CA HIS A 93 -12.33 27.79 -5.13
C HIS A 93 -13.68 28.17 -5.76
N ALA A 94 -13.93 29.46 -5.97
CA ALA A 94 -15.13 29.93 -6.67
C ALA A 94 -15.26 29.38 -8.10
N ARG A 95 -14.13 29.25 -8.83
CA ARG A 95 -14.11 28.66 -10.19
C ARG A 95 -14.40 27.16 -10.18
N LEU A 96 -13.89 26.41 -9.21
CA LEU A 96 -14.19 24.98 -9.05
C LEU A 96 -15.62 24.72 -8.55
N GLY A 97 -16.21 25.71 -7.88
CA GLY A 97 -17.58 25.69 -7.42
C GLY A 97 -17.80 24.88 -6.14
N SER A 98 -19.05 24.85 -5.68
CA SER A 98 -19.45 24.28 -4.37
C SER A 98 -19.27 22.76 -4.26
N SER A 99 -18.97 22.07 -5.37
CA SER A 99 -18.65 20.64 -5.34
C SER A 99 -17.31 20.34 -4.65
N PHE A 100 -16.44 21.34 -4.52
CA PHE A 100 -15.20 21.25 -3.76
C PHE A 100 -15.37 21.90 -2.39
N ALA A 101 -15.03 21.17 -1.33
CA ALA A 101 -14.81 21.73 -0.01
C ALA A 101 -13.37 22.28 0.06
N GLY A 102 -13.18 23.45 0.68
CA GLY A 102 -11.86 24.12 0.73
C GLY A 102 -11.41 24.48 2.14
N SER A 103 -10.15 24.19 2.48
CA SER A 103 -9.49 24.65 3.70
C SER A 103 -8.24 25.45 3.34
N TYR A 104 -8.01 26.54 4.07
CA TYR A 104 -6.87 27.44 3.90
C TYR A 104 -6.25 27.75 5.25
N VAL A 105 -4.92 27.77 5.32
CA VAL A 105 -4.17 28.21 6.50
C VAL A 105 -3.10 29.22 6.11
N SER A 106 -3.02 30.30 6.88
CA SER A 106 -1.96 31.30 6.74
C SER A 106 -0.63 30.79 7.33
N THR A 107 0.47 30.94 6.60
CA THR A 107 1.85 30.76 7.10
C THR A 107 2.50 32.10 7.41
N ALA A 108 2.14 33.13 6.64
CA ALA A 108 2.53 34.51 6.87
C ALA A 108 1.29 35.42 6.78
N LYS A 109 0.89 36.02 7.91
CA LYS A 109 -0.30 36.88 7.97
C LYS A 109 0.03 38.34 7.66
N LEU A 110 -0.74 38.92 6.74
CA LEU A 110 -0.91 40.37 6.52
C LEU A 110 0.41 41.15 6.37
N ARG A 111 1.39 40.57 5.66
CA ARG A 111 2.64 41.28 5.32
C ARG A 111 2.46 42.10 4.06
N ALA A 112 2.53 43.42 4.19
CA ALA A 112 2.45 44.35 3.07
C ALA A 112 3.44 43.96 1.94
N GLY A 113 2.91 43.77 0.73
CA GLY A 113 3.69 43.44 -0.47
C GLY A 113 3.97 41.95 -0.69
N LEU A 114 3.61 41.05 0.23
CA LEU A 114 3.76 39.59 0.05
C LEU A 114 2.63 39.01 -0.82
N CYS A 115 1.42 39.46 -0.59
CA CYS A 115 0.25 39.15 -1.41
C CYS A 115 -0.45 40.45 -1.72
N LYS A 116 -0.66 40.73 -3.01
CA LYS A 116 -1.38 41.90 -3.48
C LYS A 116 -2.33 41.48 -4.58
N ASP A 117 -3.63 41.61 -4.35
CA ASP A 117 -4.62 41.33 -5.38
C ASP A 117 -4.49 42.40 -6.48
N PRO A 118 -4.09 42.03 -7.72
CA PRO A 118 -3.93 43.00 -8.80
C PRO A 118 -5.25 43.64 -9.25
N THR A 119 -6.40 43.09 -8.84
CA THR A 119 -7.74 43.52 -9.26
C THR A 119 -8.39 44.54 -8.32
N VAL A 120 -7.85 44.73 -7.11
CA VAL A 120 -8.43 45.60 -6.08
C VAL A 120 -7.39 46.62 -5.61
N ALA A 121 -7.72 47.92 -5.69
CA ALA A 121 -6.93 48.97 -5.06
C ALA A 121 -7.22 48.99 -3.54
N ASP A 122 -6.17 48.96 -2.71
CA ASP A 122 -6.23 49.04 -1.25
C ASP A 122 -7.05 47.93 -0.54
N ASN A 123 -6.63 46.66 -0.69
CA ASN A 123 -7.31 45.50 -0.08
C ASN A 123 -6.76 45.21 1.33
N PRO A 124 -7.58 45.27 2.40
CA PRO A 124 -7.11 45.01 3.77
C PRO A 124 -6.70 43.55 4.05
N SER A 125 -6.96 42.63 3.11
CA SER A 125 -6.46 41.25 3.12
C SER A 125 -5.05 41.13 2.52
N ASP A 126 -4.46 42.26 2.10
CA ASP A 126 -3.11 42.35 1.54
C ASP A 126 -2.10 41.67 2.48
N GLY A 127 -1.41 40.67 1.95
CA GLY A 127 -0.35 39.97 2.64
C GLY A 127 -0.71 38.67 3.35
N ASP A 128 -1.96 38.16 3.26
CA ASP A 128 -2.29 36.81 3.75
C ASP A 128 -1.84 35.73 2.76
N TYR A 129 -0.80 35.00 3.17
CA TYR A 129 -0.08 34.01 2.38
C TYR A 129 -0.03 32.68 3.11
N GLY A 130 -0.17 31.58 2.38
CA GLY A 130 -0.12 30.26 2.98
C GLY A 130 -0.45 29.14 2.00
N MET A 131 -1.23 28.16 2.47
CA MET A 131 -1.55 26.95 1.72
C MET A 131 -3.04 26.70 1.70
N GLY A 132 -3.50 25.97 0.68
CA GLY A 132 -4.88 25.57 0.51
C GLY A 132 -5.03 24.13 0.05
N ILE A 133 -6.08 23.48 0.52
CA ILE A 133 -6.52 22.17 0.03
C ILE A 133 -7.98 22.28 -0.42
N LEU A 134 -8.27 21.81 -1.63
CA LEU A 134 -9.62 21.74 -2.18
C LEU A 134 -9.92 20.28 -2.53
N VAL A 135 -11.03 19.74 -2.01
CA VAL A 135 -11.42 18.34 -2.23
C VAL A 135 -12.86 18.25 -2.71
N ARG A 136 -13.09 17.54 -3.82
CA ARG A 136 -14.41 17.24 -4.36
C ARG A 136 -15.13 16.26 -3.45
N GLY A 137 -16.13 16.73 -2.73
CA GLY A 137 -16.90 15.91 -1.80
C GLY A 137 -17.41 16.71 -0.60
N GLU A 138 -17.97 16.00 0.36
CA GLU A 138 -18.55 16.59 1.56
C GLU A 138 -17.49 16.69 2.66
N ARG A 139 -17.31 17.89 3.24
CA ARG A 139 -16.44 18.08 4.41
C ARG A 139 -17.00 17.30 5.59
N VAL A 140 -16.18 16.43 6.15
CA VAL A 140 -16.45 15.70 7.40
C VAL A 140 -15.74 16.36 8.57
N ASP A 141 -14.47 16.73 8.38
CA ASP A 141 -13.63 17.32 9.42
C ASP A 141 -12.50 18.16 8.79
N GLU A 142 -11.85 19.00 9.59
CA GLU A 142 -10.78 19.89 9.18
C GLU A 142 -9.76 20.05 10.31
N ARG A 143 -8.46 20.03 9.96
CA ARG A 143 -7.38 20.28 10.91
C ARG A 143 -6.28 21.08 10.25
N ALA A 144 -5.80 22.10 10.95
CA ALA A 144 -4.52 22.72 10.65
C ALA A 144 -3.45 22.09 11.54
N ILE A 145 -2.48 21.38 10.97
CA ILE A 145 -1.33 20.90 11.74
C ILE A 145 -0.33 22.06 11.81
N GLU A 146 0.12 22.39 13.01
CA GLU A 146 1.25 23.30 13.22
C GLU A 146 2.52 22.44 13.23
N LEU A 147 3.32 22.56 12.16
CA LEU A 147 4.54 21.77 11.99
C LEU A 147 5.72 22.43 12.71
N ASP A 148 5.82 23.75 12.61
CA ASP A 148 6.77 24.57 13.36
C ASP A 148 6.28 26.03 13.44
N THR A 149 6.85 26.81 14.36
CA THR A 149 6.56 28.24 14.51
C THR A 149 7.74 29.07 14.04
N ALA A 150 7.50 30.27 13.53
CA ALA A 150 8.57 31.17 13.13
C ALA A 150 9.57 31.43 14.27
N ALA A 151 9.08 31.49 15.51
CA ALA A 151 9.90 31.69 16.70
C ALA A 151 10.85 30.51 16.95
N ALA A 152 10.34 29.28 16.91
CA ALA A 152 11.13 28.07 17.14
C ALA A 152 12.14 27.82 16.00
N ILE A 153 11.77 28.10 14.75
CA ILE A 153 12.70 28.07 13.62
C ILE A 153 13.84 29.07 13.84
N ASN A 154 13.52 30.33 14.17
CA ASN A 154 14.53 31.35 14.40
C ASN A 154 15.47 30.98 15.56
N GLU A 155 14.93 30.42 16.65
CA GLU A 155 15.72 29.91 17.78
C GLU A 155 16.68 28.80 17.33
N LYS A 156 16.18 27.80 16.59
CA LYS A 156 16.98 26.68 16.08
C LYS A 156 18.07 27.12 15.11
N LEU A 157 17.82 28.19 14.34
CA LEU A 157 18.77 28.77 13.40
C LEU A 157 19.71 29.81 14.04
N GLY A 158 19.51 30.16 15.31
CA GLY A 158 20.31 31.18 16.01
C GLY A 158 20.10 32.60 15.47
N ILE A 159 18.94 32.88 14.88
CA ILE A 159 18.62 34.15 14.24
C ILE A 159 18.00 35.09 15.27
N THR A 160 18.62 36.26 15.45
CA THR A 160 18.22 37.26 16.47
C THR A 160 17.70 38.56 15.87
N ALA A 161 17.63 38.68 14.54
CA ALA A 161 17.20 39.89 13.85
C ALA A 161 15.66 39.89 13.63
N PRO A 162 14.91 40.86 14.18
CA PRO A 162 13.45 40.87 14.14
C PRO A 162 12.82 41.20 12.77
N ASP A 163 13.58 41.75 11.81
CA ASP A 163 13.04 42.27 10.54
C ASP A 163 13.42 41.46 9.28
N SER A 164 14.25 40.42 9.40
CA SER A 164 14.59 39.54 8.29
C SER A 164 13.57 38.41 8.16
N LEU A 165 13.00 38.24 6.96
CA LEU A 165 12.03 37.19 6.60
C LEU A 165 12.70 35.81 6.52
N VAL A 166 13.32 35.35 7.61
CA VAL A 166 14.06 34.08 7.60
C VAL A 166 13.20 32.89 8.03
N ALA A 167 12.10 33.13 8.73
CA ALA A 167 11.16 32.09 9.15
C ALA A 167 9.70 32.58 9.13
N GLU A 168 8.80 31.70 8.73
CA GLU A 168 7.34 31.83 8.81
C GLU A 168 6.78 30.70 9.70
N ASP A 169 5.52 30.79 10.12
CA ASP A 169 4.87 29.65 10.78
C ASP A 169 4.62 28.57 9.71
N ILE A 170 5.13 27.36 9.92
CA ILE A 170 4.92 26.26 8.99
C ILE A 170 3.71 25.47 9.47
N ARG A 171 2.62 25.59 8.71
CA ARG A 171 1.36 24.89 8.98
C ARG A 171 1.04 23.95 7.82
N THR A 172 0.02 23.10 7.95
CA THR A 172 -0.54 22.38 6.80
C THR A 172 -2.06 22.26 6.96
N PRO A 173 -2.85 22.70 5.98
CA PRO A 173 -4.29 22.49 6.01
C PRO A 173 -4.59 21.05 5.60
N CYS A 174 -5.31 20.34 6.44
CA CYS A 174 -5.79 18.99 6.20
C CYS A 174 -7.33 18.98 6.23
N LEU A 175 -7.94 18.36 5.23
CA LEU A 175 -9.38 18.25 5.10
C LEU A 175 -9.80 16.78 5.03
N LYS A 176 -10.66 16.36 5.95
CA LYS A 176 -11.31 15.05 5.91
C LYS A 176 -12.58 15.18 5.09
N THR A 177 -12.65 14.46 3.98
CA THR A 177 -13.76 14.59 3.02
C THR A 177 -14.36 13.23 2.71
N LEU A 178 -15.69 13.13 2.73
CA LEU A 178 -16.42 11.99 2.21
C LEU A 178 -16.54 12.14 0.69
N THR A 179 -15.93 11.19 -0.02
CA THR A 179 -15.93 11.11 -1.48
C THR A 179 -16.64 9.84 -1.95
N SER A 180 -16.80 9.68 -3.27
CA SER A 180 -17.33 8.45 -3.86
C SER A 180 -16.49 7.21 -3.57
N SER A 181 -15.21 7.38 -3.21
CA SER A 181 -14.30 6.28 -2.88
C SER A 181 -14.25 5.98 -1.37
N GLY A 182 -14.79 6.87 -0.54
CA GLY A 182 -14.78 6.77 0.92
C GLY A 182 -14.32 8.08 1.58
N THR A 183 -14.10 8.02 2.90
CA THR A 183 -13.59 9.17 3.67
C THR A 183 -12.07 9.18 3.66
N THR A 184 -11.45 10.33 3.36
CA THR A 184 -9.99 10.50 3.26
C THR A 184 -9.55 11.82 3.89
N TRP A 185 -8.42 11.81 4.60
CA TRP A 185 -7.68 13.03 4.92
C TRP A 185 -6.78 13.42 3.75
N ALA A 186 -6.88 14.67 3.29
CA ALA A 186 -5.95 15.22 2.31
C ALA A 186 -5.30 16.49 2.86
N CYS A 187 -3.98 16.59 2.76
CA CYS A 187 -3.21 17.73 3.27
C CYS A 187 -2.39 18.40 2.16
N SER A 188 -2.31 19.73 2.21
CA SER A 188 -1.37 20.50 1.38
C SER A 188 -0.09 20.79 2.16
N VAL A 189 1.08 20.42 1.64
CA VAL A 189 2.33 20.43 2.40
C VAL A 189 3.32 21.43 1.81
N HIS A 190 3.81 22.36 2.64
CA HIS A 190 4.95 23.21 2.32
C HIS A 190 5.95 23.15 3.48
N LEU A 191 7.01 22.33 3.36
CA LEU A 191 8.04 22.24 4.41
C LEU A 191 8.96 23.46 4.36
N PHE A 192 9.72 23.71 5.44
CA PHE A 192 10.65 24.83 5.52
C PHE A 192 11.64 24.89 4.33
N TRP A 193 11.75 26.05 3.69
CA TRP A 193 12.49 26.26 2.43
C TRP A 193 14.01 26.52 2.57
N GLY A 194 14.56 26.45 3.79
CA GLY A 194 15.98 26.75 4.05
C GLY A 194 16.97 25.75 3.41
N THR A 195 18.18 26.21 3.06
CA THR A 195 19.15 25.39 2.31
C THR A 195 19.58 24.11 3.05
N PRO A 196 19.38 22.91 2.45
CA PRO A 196 19.92 21.66 2.97
C PRO A 196 21.45 21.68 2.94
N GLY A 197 22.08 21.85 4.11
CA GLY A 197 23.54 21.95 4.25
C GLY A 197 24.02 22.60 5.55
N SER A 198 23.13 23.27 6.28
CA SER A 198 23.32 23.74 7.67
C SER A 198 22.02 23.54 8.48
N ALA A 199 21.91 24.11 9.69
CA ALA A 199 20.88 23.81 10.69
C ALA A 199 19.42 23.69 10.17
N GLY A 200 19.08 24.37 9.06
CA GLY A 200 17.77 24.26 8.38
C GLY A 200 17.36 22.85 7.95
N LYS A 201 18.30 21.93 7.69
CA LYS A 201 17.95 20.51 7.46
C LYS A 201 17.19 19.90 8.64
N TYR A 202 17.59 20.24 9.87
CA TYR A 202 16.96 19.71 11.08
C TYR A 202 15.61 20.35 11.38
N VAL A 203 15.30 21.51 10.79
CA VAL A 203 13.95 22.09 10.83
C VAL A 203 13.02 21.20 9.99
N MET A 204 13.33 21.04 8.71
CA MET A 204 12.56 20.20 7.79
C MET A 204 12.41 18.75 8.29
N ASP A 205 13.47 18.17 8.86
CA ASP A 205 13.44 16.78 9.35
C ASP A 205 12.42 16.60 10.49
N ASP A 206 12.36 17.56 11.42
CA ASP A 206 11.39 17.54 12.53
C ASP A 206 9.95 17.77 12.04
N GLU A 207 9.75 18.70 11.09
CA GLU A 207 8.46 18.96 10.46
C GLU A 207 7.94 17.72 9.72
N ALA A 208 8.77 17.09 8.89
CA ALA A 208 8.41 15.88 8.14
C ALA A 208 8.13 14.70 9.09
N ALA A 209 8.91 14.57 10.18
CA ALA A 209 8.66 13.55 11.18
C ALA A 209 7.33 13.76 11.92
N LEU A 210 6.97 15.02 12.23
CA LEU A 210 5.68 15.34 12.85
C LEU A 210 4.52 15.06 11.89
N LEU A 211 4.61 15.52 10.64
CA LEU A 211 3.62 15.24 9.60
C LEU A 211 3.38 13.73 9.42
N ALA A 212 4.46 12.96 9.34
CA ALA A 212 4.38 11.50 9.20
C ALA A 212 3.71 10.82 10.40
N ARG A 213 3.96 11.30 11.64
CA ARG A 213 3.33 10.76 12.85
C ARG A 213 1.83 11.05 12.88
N GLU A 214 1.42 12.28 12.58
CA GLU A 214 0.01 12.68 12.54
C GLU A 214 -0.76 11.89 11.48
N ALA A 215 -0.17 11.77 10.29
CA ALA A 215 -0.78 11.00 9.21
C ALA A 215 -0.92 9.51 9.58
N ARG A 216 0.10 8.92 10.22
CA ARG A 216 0.04 7.54 10.69
C ARG A 216 -1.05 7.33 11.74
N ALA A 217 -1.24 8.27 12.66
CA ALA A 217 -2.31 8.17 13.65
C ALA A 217 -3.70 8.10 13.00
N TRP A 218 -3.96 8.90 11.96
CA TRP A 218 -5.21 8.82 11.20
C TRP A 218 -5.38 7.52 10.42
N GLU A 219 -4.29 7.00 9.85
CA GLU A 219 -4.30 5.69 9.20
C GLU A 219 -4.57 4.55 10.18
N ASP A 220 -4.02 4.62 11.40
CA ASP A 220 -4.25 3.66 12.48
C ASP A 220 -5.69 3.72 13.00
N GLU A 221 -6.34 4.89 12.92
CA GLU A 221 -7.78 5.08 13.13
C GLU A 221 -8.64 4.60 11.93
N GLY A 222 -8.03 4.08 10.87
CA GLY A 222 -8.73 3.52 9.71
C GLY A 222 -9.08 4.53 8.61
N THR A 223 -8.55 5.76 8.66
CA THR A 223 -8.80 6.78 7.63
C THR A 223 -7.59 6.92 6.69
N PRO A 224 -7.73 6.69 5.38
CA PRO A 224 -6.68 6.95 4.40
C PRO A 224 -6.16 8.39 4.43
N VAL A 225 -4.87 8.58 4.13
CA VAL A 225 -4.23 9.89 4.04
C VAL A 225 -3.57 10.13 2.68
N ILE A 226 -3.73 11.34 2.15
CA ILE A 226 -3.05 11.87 0.96
C ILE A 226 -2.27 13.12 1.38
N LEU A 227 -0.99 13.18 1.04
CA LEU A 227 -0.14 14.35 1.26
C LEU A 227 0.35 14.85 -0.10
N ALA A 228 0.18 16.13 -0.41
CA ALA A 228 0.64 16.69 -1.67
C ALA A 228 1.10 18.14 -1.53
N GLY A 229 2.14 18.54 -2.25
CA GLY A 229 2.69 19.89 -2.12
C GLY A 229 4.17 19.95 -2.45
N ASP A 230 4.81 21.03 -1.99
CA ASP A 230 6.25 21.29 -2.11
C ASP A 230 6.95 20.95 -0.80
N PHE A 231 7.76 19.89 -0.82
CA PHE A 231 8.48 19.42 0.35
C PHE A 231 9.86 20.06 0.48
N ASN A 232 10.23 20.98 -0.42
CA ASN A 232 11.48 21.75 -0.43
C ASN A 232 12.78 20.92 -0.49
N THR A 233 12.69 19.61 -0.68
CA THR A 233 13.82 18.71 -0.55
C THR A 233 13.77 17.55 -1.54
N SER A 234 14.94 17.05 -1.91
CA SER A 234 15.09 15.96 -2.88
C SER A 234 14.74 14.59 -2.26
N PRO A 235 14.38 13.58 -3.08
CA PRO A 235 13.78 12.33 -2.59
C PRO A 235 14.67 11.48 -1.67
N TRP A 236 16.00 11.66 -1.76
CA TRP A 236 17.01 10.85 -1.03
C TRP A 236 17.47 11.46 0.29
N THR A 237 16.79 12.50 0.78
CA THR A 237 17.13 13.13 2.05
C THR A 237 16.52 12.39 3.24
N THR A 238 17.10 12.55 4.43
CA THR A 238 16.54 11.98 5.68
C THR A 238 15.14 12.52 5.97
N VAL A 239 14.87 13.76 5.57
CA VAL A 239 13.55 14.40 5.63
C VAL A 239 12.50 13.53 4.92
N MET A 240 12.79 13.11 3.68
CA MET A 240 11.85 12.29 2.90
C MET A 240 11.76 10.85 3.40
N SER A 241 12.78 10.32 4.07
CA SER A 241 12.75 8.96 4.64
C SER A 241 11.61 8.74 5.64
N HIS A 242 11.14 9.80 6.32
CA HIS A 242 9.99 9.72 7.23
C HIS A 242 8.66 9.40 6.51
N LEU A 243 8.58 9.63 5.20
CA LEU A 243 7.35 9.47 4.41
C LEU A 243 7.36 8.18 3.61
N TYR A 244 8.44 7.90 2.87
CA TYR A 244 8.53 6.73 2.00
C TYR A 244 8.41 5.41 2.76
N GLU A 245 7.74 4.43 2.16
CA GLU A 245 7.69 3.06 2.67
C GLU A 245 9.10 2.42 2.68
N PRO A 246 9.47 1.66 3.73
CA PRO A 246 10.75 0.96 3.80
C PRO A 246 11.03 0.07 2.57
N ALA A 247 12.22 0.24 1.99
CA ALA A 247 12.77 -0.62 0.95
C ALA A 247 14.25 -0.92 1.27
N THR A 248 14.73 -2.07 0.79
CA THR A 248 16.11 -2.51 1.01
C THR A 248 17.09 -1.44 0.50
N GLY A 249 17.91 -0.91 1.41
CA GLY A 249 18.98 0.04 1.07
C GLY A 249 18.59 1.52 1.02
N GLU A 250 17.32 1.87 1.29
CA GLU A 250 16.86 3.27 1.16
C GLU A 250 16.65 3.99 2.51
N ASN A 251 16.84 3.32 3.65
CA ASN A 251 16.66 3.89 5.00
C ASN A 251 15.31 4.63 5.20
N ALA A 252 14.24 4.21 4.52
CA ALA A 252 12.89 4.71 4.78
C ALA A 252 12.34 4.16 6.10
N THR A 253 11.50 4.96 6.75
CA THR A 253 10.78 4.64 7.98
C THR A 253 9.28 4.94 7.88
N GLY A 254 8.83 5.53 6.78
CA GLY A 254 7.47 5.98 6.58
C GLY A 254 6.48 4.88 6.18
N GLY A 255 5.39 5.31 5.55
CA GLY A 255 4.24 4.47 5.22
C GLY A 255 3.54 4.91 3.94
N PHE A 256 4.17 5.73 3.12
CA PHE A 256 3.59 6.28 1.90
C PHE A 256 4.26 5.73 0.66
N ILE A 257 3.46 5.59 -0.40
CA ILE A 257 3.92 5.42 -1.77
C ILE A 257 3.85 6.76 -2.47
N GLU A 258 4.88 7.12 -3.22
CA GLU A 258 4.91 8.35 -3.99
C GLU A 258 4.42 8.08 -5.42
N ALA A 259 3.75 9.04 -6.03
CA ALA A 259 3.12 8.85 -7.34
C ALA A 259 4.14 8.48 -8.45
N ASP A 260 5.34 9.05 -8.43
CA ASP A 260 6.33 8.92 -9.49
C ASP A 260 7.43 7.88 -9.16
N GLU A 261 7.38 7.21 -8.00
CA GLU A 261 8.48 6.32 -7.56
C GLU A 261 8.62 5.05 -8.40
N THR A 262 7.67 4.75 -9.28
CA THR A 262 7.71 3.57 -10.16
C THR A 262 8.01 3.87 -11.62
N ASP A 263 8.15 5.14 -11.99
CA ASP A 263 8.41 5.51 -13.38
C ASP A 263 9.87 5.24 -13.77
N THR A 264 10.06 4.18 -14.56
CA THR A 264 11.40 3.77 -15.00
C THR A 264 12.06 4.75 -15.95
N ASP A 265 11.30 5.61 -16.63
CA ASP A 265 11.87 6.61 -17.53
C ASP A 265 12.73 7.60 -16.73
N TYR A 266 12.37 7.86 -15.47
CA TYR A 266 13.07 8.82 -14.61
C TYR A 266 14.04 8.20 -13.60
N PHE A 267 14.25 6.88 -13.64
CA PHE A 267 15.18 6.20 -12.74
C PHE A 267 16.64 6.67 -12.93
N ASN A 268 17.07 7.00 -14.15
CA ASN A 268 18.48 7.36 -14.43
C ASN A 268 18.60 8.55 -15.41
N GLY A 269 19.55 9.46 -15.18
CA GLY A 269 19.88 10.54 -16.13
C GLY A 269 19.11 11.86 -16.00
N HIS A 270 18.04 11.91 -15.22
CA HIS A 270 17.14 13.08 -15.15
C HIS A 270 17.34 14.02 -13.95
N LEU A 271 18.09 13.59 -12.92
CA LEU A 271 18.42 14.41 -11.76
C LEU A 271 19.95 14.37 -11.52
N PRO A 272 20.67 15.50 -11.63
CA PRO A 272 22.14 15.53 -11.66
C PRO A 272 22.84 15.10 -10.36
N TYR A 273 22.12 15.01 -9.24
CA TYR A 273 22.69 14.70 -7.91
C TYR A 273 22.03 13.52 -7.19
N ALA A 274 21.11 12.82 -7.85
CA ALA A 274 20.44 11.67 -7.24
C ALA A 274 21.23 10.36 -7.53
N PRO A 275 21.41 9.47 -6.53
CA PRO A 275 21.99 8.15 -6.75
C PRO A 275 21.26 7.39 -7.86
N ALA A 276 22.00 6.71 -8.73
CA ALA A 276 21.42 5.84 -9.75
C ALA A 276 20.60 4.72 -9.11
N CYS A 277 19.48 4.37 -9.74
CA CYS A 277 18.67 3.25 -9.31
C CYS A 277 19.37 1.93 -9.60
N SER A 278 19.18 0.94 -8.72
CA SER A 278 19.68 -0.41 -8.95
C SER A 278 19.05 -1.02 -10.20
N VAL A 279 19.82 -1.80 -10.95
CA VAL A 279 19.30 -2.53 -12.11
C VAL A 279 18.20 -3.49 -11.66
N GLY A 280 17.03 -3.40 -12.31
CA GLY A 280 15.86 -4.22 -11.94
C GLY A 280 15.10 -3.73 -10.70
N ALA A 281 15.39 -2.52 -10.21
CA ALA A 281 14.58 -1.88 -9.17
C ALA A 281 13.11 -1.80 -9.61
N LEU A 282 12.19 -2.08 -8.68
CA LEU A 282 10.75 -2.09 -8.94
C LEU A 282 10.05 -0.82 -8.43
N ARG A 283 10.80 0.04 -7.77
CA ARG A 283 10.53 1.43 -7.39
C ARG A 283 11.87 2.10 -7.10
N CYS A 284 11.94 3.40 -7.19
CA CYS A 284 13.11 4.20 -6.90
C CYS A 284 12.66 5.61 -6.53
N ARG A 285 13.26 6.21 -5.49
CA ARG A 285 12.95 7.59 -5.07
C ARG A 285 13.51 8.60 -6.06
N ARG A 286 12.90 8.66 -7.24
CA ARG A 286 13.30 9.45 -8.39
C ARG A 286 12.02 9.95 -9.04
N GLY A 287 12.19 10.73 -10.09
CA GLY A 287 11.07 11.31 -10.79
C GLY A 287 11.46 12.55 -11.54
N GLU A 288 10.46 13.20 -12.09
CA GLU A 288 10.59 14.39 -12.90
C GLU A 288 11.05 15.61 -12.10
N THR A 289 11.64 16.56 -12.83
CA THR A 289 11.94 17.87 -12.25
C THR A 289 10.65 18.65 -12.07
N THR A 290 10.43 19.15 -10.87
CA THR A 290 9.22 19.94 -10.54
C THR A 290 9.55 21.42 -10.31
N TYR A 291 10.76 21.72 -9.85
CA TYR A 291 11.31 23.08 -9.71
C TYR A 291 12.35 23.36 -10.79
N LEU A 292 12.09 24.37 -11.62
CA LEU A 292 12.84 24.62 -12.85
C LEU A 292 14.01 25.60 -12.70
N ALA A 293 14.20 26.19 -11.51
CA ALA A 293 15.28 27.13 -11.20
C ALA A 293 15.41 28.22 -12.29
N LYS A 294 14.34 28.98 -12.48
CA LYS A 294 14.19 29.93 -13.58
C LYS A 294 15.30 30.98 -13.59
N GLY A 295 16.07 31.05 -14.68
CA GLY A 295 17.21 31.97 -14.80
C GLY A 295 18.54 31.42 -14.28
N GLU A 296 18.54 30.21 -13.70
CA GLU A 296 19.72 29.50 -13.23
C GLU A 296 20.12 28.36 -14.18
N PRO A 297 21.34 27.82 -14.07
CA PRO A 297 21.75 26.67 -14.86
C PRO A 297 20.91 25.42 -14.53
N ALA A 298 20.82 24.49 -15.50
CA ALA A 298 19.96 23.31 -15.39
C ALA A 298 20.32 22.36 -14.23
N ASP A 299 21.52 22.47 -13.67
CA ASP A 299 21.93 21.70 -12.48
C ASP A 299 21.25 22.20 -11.19
N LYS A 300 20.64 23.39 -11.18
CA LYS A 300 19.88 23.93 -10.04
C LYS A 300 18.45 23.42 -9.97
N ARG A 301 17.99 22.72 -11.00
CA ARG A 301 16.68 22.09 -11.08
C ARG A 301 16.53 20.97 -10.05
N LYS A 302 15.33 20.80 -9.51
CA LYS A 302 15.06 19.81 -8.45
C LYS A 302 13.69 19.15 -8.62
N LYS A 303 13.57 17.93 -8.12
CA LYS A 303 12.28 17.34 -7.72
C LYS A 303 12.07 17.70 -6.26
N ILE A 304 11.07 18.53 -5.98
CA ILE A 304 10.68 18.96 -4.63
C ILE A 304 9.16 18.95 -4.41
N ASP A 305 8.38 18.78 -5.47
CA ASP A 305 6.93 18.64 -5.38
C ASP A 305 6.53 17.18 -5.50
N TYR A 306 5.64 16.73 -4.63
CA TYR A 306 5.29 15.31 -4.50
C TYR A 306 3.80 15.12 -4.25
N ILE A 307 3.33 13.92 -4.59
CA ILE A 307 2.03 13.38 -4.18
C ILE A 307 2.29 12.02 -3.54
N PHE A 308 1.93 11.91 -2.27
CA PHE A 308 2.06 10.70 -1.46
C PHE A 308 0.69 10.14 -1.12
N PHE A 309 0.55 8.82 -1.29
CA PHE A 309 -0.62 8.07 -0.90
C PHE A 309 -0.27 7.11 0.25
N GLY A 310 -1.11 7.11 1.29
CA GLY A 310 -0.99 6.19 2.41
C GLY A 310 -0.99 4.74 1.97
N SER A 311 0.15 4.06 2.07
CA SER A 311 0.37 2.75 1.44
C SER A 311 -0.54 1.66 2.00
N LYS A 312 -1.10 1.85 3.22
CA LYS A 312 -2.10 0.97 3.83
C LYS A 312 -3.43 0.93 3.05
N PHE A 313 -3.77 2.01 2.38
CA PHE A 313 -5.08 2.21 1.74
C PHE A 313 -5.00 2.43 0.23
N PHE A 314 -3.80 2.58 -0.30
CA PHE A 314 -3.57 2.83 -1.73
C PHE A 314 -2.52 1.90 -2.32
N ARG A 315 -2.67 1.60 -3.60
CA ARG A 315 -1.70 0.87 -4.42
C ARG A 315 -1.69 1.43 -5.84
N ASN A 316 -0.76 0.94 -6.68
CA ASN A 316 -0.65 1.32 -8.08
C ASN A 316 -0.63 2.85 -8.25
N ALA A 317 0.13 3.53 -7.39
CA ALA A 317 0.34 4.96 -7.50
C ALA A 317 1.17 5.23 -8.76
N VAL A 318 0.74 6.24 -9.52
CA VAL A 318 1.33 6.67 -10.78
C VAL A 318 1.21 8.20 -10.87
N GLY A 319 2.11 8.90 -11.54
CA GLY A 319 2.14 10.35 -11.49
C GLY A 319 3.14 10.98 -12.44
N ASP A 320 2.92 12.26 -12.74
CA ASP A 320 3.58 12.97 -13.83
C ASP A 320 3.63 14.47 -13.51
N ALA A 321 4.78 15.09 -13.76
CA ALA A 321 5.02 16.52 -13.72
C ALA A 321 4.62 17.15 -15.06
N LEU A 322 3.62 18.02 -15.00
CA LEU A 322 3.03 18.57 -16.20
C LEU A 322 3.98 19.56 -16.90
N PRO A 323 3.82 19.75 -18.22
CA PRO A 323 4.58 20.75 -18.93
C PRO A 323 4.44 22.14 -18.31
N ASP A 324 5.57 22.85 -18.30
CA ASP A 324 5.67 24.24 -17.89
C ASP A 324 4.74 25.14 -18.71
N VAL A 325 4.26 26.22 -18.08
CA VAL A 325 3.30 27.14 -18.69
C VAL A 325 3.83 28.58 -18.61
N THR A 326 3.67 29.32 -19.69
CA THR A 326 4.04 30.74 -19.76
C THR A 326 2.81 31.62 -19.92
N ASN A 327 2.94 32.87 -19.52
CA ASN A 327 2.00 33.92 -19.85
C ASN A 327 1.98 34.09 -21.38
N PRO A 328 0.82 33.99 -22.04
CA PRO A 328 0.74 33.99 -23.49
C PRO A 328 1.04 35.34 -24.13
N HIS A 329 0.89 36.47 -23.42
CA HIS A 329 1.22 37.79 -23.96
C HIS A 329 2.67 38.20 -23.72
N THR A 330 3.26 37.86 -22.56
CA THR A 330 4.63 38.29 -22.21
C THR A 330 5.69 37.21 -22.46
N GLY A 331 5.28 35.95 -22.58
CA GLY A 331 6.18 34.79 -22.64
C GLY A 331 6.91 34.49 -21.32
N THR A 332 6.60 35.21 -20.24
CA THR A 332 7.21 34.98 -18.92
C THR A 332 6.63 33.73 -18.27
N TRP A 333 7.44 33.04 -17.47
CA TRP A 333 6.95 31.91 -16.67
C TRP A 333 5.91 32.37 -15.66
N VAL A 334 4.82 31.61 -15.55
CA VAL A 334 3.83 31.90 -14.51
C VAL A 334 4.32 31.36 -13.17
N SER A 335 4.93 30.19 -13.11
CA SER A 335 5.54 29.67 -11.89
C SER A 335 6.95 29.16 -12.19
N ASP A 336 7.82 29.18 -11.19
CA ASP A 336 9.11 28.49 -11.22
C ASP A 336 8.97 26.99 -10.92
N HIS A 337 7.81 26.57 -10.43
CA HIS A 337 7.37 25.18 -10.33
C HIS A 337 6.45 24.78 -11.50
N VAL A 338 6.39 23.49 -11.77
CA VAL A 338 5.36 22.89 -12.62
C VAL A 338 4.32 22.14 -11.79
N PRO A 339 3.05 22.08 -12.23
CA PRO A 339 2.05 21.30 -11.52
C PRO A 339 2.37 19.81 -11.62
N VAL A 340 2.15 19.06 -10.54
CA VAL A 340 2.29 17.61 -10.51
C VAL A 340 0.91 16.98 -10.38
N ARG A 341 0.63 15.94 -11.15
CA ARG A 341 -0.56 15.13 -11.00
C ARG A 341 -0.20 13.72 -10.56
N GLY A 342 -1.10 13.08 -9.85
CA GLY A 342 -0.93 11.72 -9.37
C GLY A 342 -2.26 11.01 -9.28
N ALA A 343 -2.23 9.68 -9.39
CA ALA A 343 -3.39 8.84 -9.19
C ALA A 343 -3.02 7.55 -8.49
N ALA A 344 -3.92 7.02 -7.67
CA ALA A 344 -3.77 5.72 -7.03
C ALA A 344 -5.08 4.95 -6.93
N GLU A 345 -4.99 3.62 -6.85
CA GLU A 345 -6.13 2.77 -6.58
C GLU A 345 -6.40 2.72 -5.08
N TRP A 346 -7.61 3.11 -4.69
CA TRP A 346 -8.15 2.86 -3.37
C TRP A 346 -8.36 1.36 -3.14
N ILE A 347 -7.74 0.85 -2.07
CA ILE A 347 -8.00 -0.45 -1.46
C ILE A 347 -8.55 -0.28 -0.05
N CYS A 348 -9.20 -1.30 0.52
CA CYS A 348 -9.58 -1.20 1.93
C CYS A 348 -8.34 -1.24 2.83
N GLY A 349 -8.44 -0.59 3.99
CA GLY A 349 -7.40 -0.62 5.01
C GLY A 349 -7.38 -1.91 5.82
N PRO A 350 -6.40 -2.04 6.71
CA PRO A 350 -6.38 -3.10 7.70
C PRO A 350 -7.61 -2.96 8.61
N SER A 351 -8.27 -4.08 8.88
CA SER A 351 -9.40 -4.20 9.82
C SER A 351 -9.44 -5.66 10.29
N ASP A 352 -10.26 -5.97 11.29
CA ASP A 352 -10.29 -7.28 11.95
C ASP A 352 -10.33 -8.45 10.95
N MET A 353 -9.57 -9.50 11.23
CA MET A 353 -9.75 -10.77 10.52
C MET A 353 -11.02 -11.39 11.08
N THR A 354 -12.12 -11.31 10.34
CA THR A 354 -13.25 -12.20 10.59
C THR A 354 -12.79 -13.63 10.30
N ASP A 355 -13.36 -14.61 10.99
CA ASP A 355 -13.20 -16.01 10.61
C ASP A 355 -13.55 -16.18 9.12
N GLY A 356 -12.81 -17.03 8.44
CA GLY A 356 -12.98 -17.27 7.00
C GLY A 356 -12.32 -16.28 6.03
N ALA A 357 -11.61 -15.24 6.47
CA ALA A 357 -10.88 -14.36 5.54
C ALA A 357 -9.75 -15.10 4.78
N VAL A 358 -9.62 -14.83 3.48
CA VAL A 358 -8.53 -15.38 2.65
C VAL A 358 -7.36 -14.40 2.63
N LEU A 359 -6.21 -14.89 3.06
CA LEU A 359 -4.95 -14.15 2.96
C LEU A 359 -4.23 -14.51 1.67
N ARG A 360 -3.57 -13.52 1.08
CA ARG A 360 -2.80 -13.67 -0.15
C ARG A 360 -1.50 -12.90 -0.04
N ARG A 361 -0.40 -13.57 -0.32
CA ARG A 361 0.87 -12.90 -0.60
C ARG A 361 0.93 -12.55 -2.08
N GLY A 362 0.92 -11.24 -2.34
CA GLY A 362 1.09 -10.70 -3.68
C GLY A 362 2.57 -10.60 -4.09
N ALA A 363 2.81 -9.90 -5.19
CA ALA A 363 4.14 -9.56 -5.62
C ALA A 363 4.87 -8.73 -4.54
N LYS A 364 6.21 -8.84 -4.51
CA LYS A 364 7.06 -8.10 -3.57
C LYS A 364 6.70 -8.32 -2.10
N GLY A 365 6.08 -9.45 -1.74
CA GLY A 365 5.83 -9.81 -0.35
C GLY A 365 4.85 -8.85 0.35
N VAL A 366 3.96 -8.21 -0.42
CA VAL A 366 2.83 -7.48 0.18
C VAL A 366 1.76 -8.49 0.54
N LEU A 367 1.23 -8.36 1.76
CA LEU A 367 0.19 -9.23 2.28
C LEU A 367 -1.17 -8.54 2.12
N PHE A 368 -2.09 -9.27 1.54
CA PHE A 368 -3.46 -8.84 1.30
C PHE A 368 -4.45 -9.77 1.98
N ARG A 369 -5.59 -9.21 2.35
CA ARG A 369 -6.76 -9.91 2.88
C ARG A 369 -7.94 -9.67 1.96
N HIS A 370 -8.69 -10.72 1.71
CA HIS A 370 -10.03 -10.66 1.14
C HIS A 370 -11.02 -11.20 2.17
N ALA A 371 -11.92 -10.34 2.63
CA ALA A 371 -13.03 -10.78 3.48
C ALA A 371 -13.99 -11.65 2.67
N LEU A 372 -14.65 -12.60 3.33
CA LEU A 372 -15.75 -13.37 2.76
C LEU A 372 -17.01 -12.96 3.51
N ALA A 373 -18.05 -12.58 2.75
CA ALA A 373 -19.32 -12.10 3.32
C ALA A 373 -20.50 -12.92 2.80
N TYR A 374 -21.37 -13.29 3.75
CA TYR A 374 -22.63 -14.02 3.53
C TYR A 374 -23.81 -13.06 3.52
N ASP A 375 -24.92 -13.48 2.94
CA ASP A 375 -26.21 -12.78 2.99
C ASP A 375 -26.93 -12.89 4.37
N ASN A 376 -26.17 -12.99 5.47
CA ASN A 376 -26.62 -12.98 6.88
C ASN A 376 -27.55 -14.14 7.31
N ALA A 377 -27.58 -15.26 6.59
CA ALA A 377 -28.25 -16.50 7.06
C ALA A 377 -27.19 -17.57 7.40
N PRO A 378 -27.17 -18.14 8.62
CA PRO A 378 -26.31 -19.27 8.96
C PRO A 378 -26.52 -20.45 7.99
N GLY A 379 -25.43 -21.02 7.46
CA GLY A 379 -25.47 -22.07 6.43
C GLY A 379 -25.82 -21.57 5.03
N SER A 380 -25.85 -20.25 4.80
CA SER A 380 -25.90 -19.71 3.45
C SER A 380 -24.62 -20.03 2.70
N THR A 381 -24.77 -20.39 1.43
CA THR A 381 -23.66 -20.73 0.55
C THR A 381 -23.43 -19.65 -0.52
N ASN A 382 -24.18 -18.54 -0.45
CA ASN A 382 -24.00 -17.39 -1.35
C ASN A 382 -22.95 -16.43 -0.79
N LEU A 383 -21.70 -16.72 -1.13
CA LEU A 383 -20.55 -15.90 -0.73
C LEU A 383 -20.26 -14.78 -1.72
N THR A 384 -19.78 -13.67 -1.18
CA THR A 384 -19.13 -12.60 -1.93
C THR A 384 -17.69 -12.42 -1.47
N LEU A 385 -16.78 -12.17 -2.41
CA LEU A 385 -15.40 -11.81 -2.10
C LEU A 385 -15.33 -10.30 -1.88
N GLY A 386 -14.92 -9.91 -0.68
CA GLY A 386 -14.64 -8.53 -0.34
C GLY A 386 -13.52 -7.93 -1.18
N LYS A 387 -13.47 -6.60 -1.20
CA LYS A 387 -12.35 -5.87 -1.81
C LYS A 387 -11.02 -6.33 -1.19
N GLU A 388 -9.97 -6.23 -1.98
CA GLU A 388 -8.62 -6.48 -1.48
C GLU A 388 -8.23 -5.40 -0.47
N CYS A 389 -7.77 -5.82 0.71
CA CYS A 389 -7.25 -4.92 1.73
C CYS A 389 -5.77 -5.23 1.99
N ARG A 390 -4.92 -4.22 2.03
CA ARG A 390 -3.52 -4.43 2.42
C ARG A 390 -3.46 -4.60 3.93
N VAL A 391 -2.86 -5.71 4.36
CA VAL A 391 -2.73 -6.06 5.78
C VAL A 391 -1.29 -6.31 6.16
N GLY A 392 -0.30 -6.10 5.27
CA GLY A 392 1.10 -6.22 5.67
C GLY A 392 2.09 -6.00 4.54
N VAL A 393 3.34 -5.71 4.93
CA VAL A 393 4.45 -5.39 4.01
C VAL A 393 5.75 -6.02 4.52
N GLY A 394 6.74 -6.16 3.65
CA GLY A 394 8.06 -6.69 4.04
C GLY A 394 8.20 -8.21 4.06
N TRP A 395 7.32 -8.96 3.37
CA TRP A 395 7.33 -10.43 3.39
C TRP A 395 8.20 -11.08 2.29
N ASN A 396 9.05 -10.31 1.62
CA ASN A 396 9.91 -10.79 0.52
C ASN A 396 10.90 -11.88 0.94
N GLY A 397 11.42 -11.80 2.17
CA GLY A 397 12.39 -12.76 2.68
C GLY A 397 11.78 -14.05 3.23
N ILE A 398 10.46 -14.17 3.23
CA ILE A 398 9.74 -15.31 3.78
C ILE A 398 9.39 -16.26 2.64
N ALA A 399 9.84 -17.51 2.70
CA ALA A 399 9.61 -18.52 1.67
C ALA A 399 8.22 -19.14 1.82
N LEU A 400 7.90 -19.65 3.01
CA LEU A 400 6.65 -20.36 3.32
C LEU A 400 5.85 -19.58 4.36
N VAL A 401 4.52 -19.62 4.27
CA VAL A 401 3.62 -19.00 5.25
C VAL A 401 2.43 -19.92 5.50
N ALA A 402 2.04 -20.07 6.77
CA ALA A 402 0.82 -20.73 7.20
C ALA A 402 0.11 -19.86 8.25
N ARG A 403 -1.22 -19.90 8.28
CA ARG A 403 -2.07 -19.22 9.26
C ARG A 403 -2.28 -20.12 10.47
N GLN A 404 -1.85 -19.65 11.65
CA GLN A 404 -2.05 -20.34 12.92
C GLN A 404 -2.97 -19.49 13.79
N GLY A 405 -4.29 -19.75 13.70
CA GLY A 405 -5.30 -18.93 14.35
C GLY A 405 -5.31 -17.51 13.79
N THR A 406 -5.07 -16.51 14.65
CA THR A 406 -4.93 -15.10 14.26
C THR A 406 -3.52 -14.71 13.83
N ASP A 407 -2.52 -15.55 14.10
CA ASP A 407 -1.12 -15.29 13.79
C ASP A 407 -0.72 -15.90 12.45
N LEU A 408 0.37 -15.41 11.88
CA LEU A 408 1.02 -16.01 10.72
C LEU A 408 2.36 -16.60 11.11
N MET A 409 2.62 -17.82 10.64
CA MET A 409 3.88 -18.52 10.81
C MET A 409 4.63 -18.46 9.47
N GLY A 410 5.82 -17.87 9.46
CA GLY A 410 6.62 -17.68 8.27
C GLY A 410 7.99 -18.34 8.38
N VAL A 411 8.42 -19.07 7.36
CA VAL A 411 9.78 -19.62 7.28
C VAL A 411 10.60 -18.79 6.31
N ASP A 412 11.73 -18.24 6.76
CA ASP A 412 12.63 -17.49 5.87
C ASP A 412 13.53 -18.41 5.02
N ALA A 413 14.29 -17.82 4.10
CA ALA A 413 15.20 -18.58 3.23
C ALA A 413 16.32 -19.32 3.99
N GLY A 414 16.62 -18.93 5.22
CA GLY A 414 17.58 -19.61 6.11
C GLY A 414 16.98 -20.79 6.87
N GLY A 415 15.66 -20.99 6.82
CA GLY A 415 14.96 -22.01 7.58
C GLY A 415 14.68 -21.62 9.03
N VAL A 416 14.69 -20.32 9.34
CA VAL A 416 14.24 -19.79 10.63
C VAL A 416 12.73 -19.61 10.57
N LEU A 417 12.04 -20.06 11.62
CA LEU A 417 10.62 -19.84 11.80
C LEU A 417 10.37 -18.53 12.54
N TRP A 418 9.48 -17.73 12.00
CA TRP A 418 9.02 -16.47 12.52
C TRP A 418 7.52 -16.55 12.82
N ARG A 419 7.11 -16.06 13.99
CA ARG A 419 5.71 -15.78 14.32
C ARG A 419 5.44 -14.30 14.09
N TYR A 420 4.36 -14.02 13.39
CA TYR A 420 3.86 -12.68 13.12
C TYR A 420 2.55 -12.49 13.83
N ARG A 421 2.57 -11.66 14.88
CA ARG A 421 1.37 -11.34 15.63
C ARG A 421 0.54 -10.32 14.86
N ARG A 422 -0.78 -10.51 14.90
CA ARG A 422 -1.73 -9.51 14.40
C ARG A 422 -1.66 -8.26 15.27
N LEU A 423 -1.50 -7.10 14.63
CA LEU A 423 -1.56 -5.80 15.29
C LEU A 423 -2.99 -5.41 15.61
N ALA A 424 -3.16 -4.40 16.48
CA ALA A 424 -4.48 -3.92 16.88
C ALA A 424 -5.30 -3.39 15.68
N ASP A 425 -4.64 -2.84 14.66
CA ASP A 425 -5.27 -2.39 13.42
C ASP A 425 -5.62 -3.54 12.46
N GLY A 426 -5.28 -4.79 12.80
CA GLY A 426 -5.49 -5.98 11.98
C GLY A 426 -4.38 -6.27 10.97
N SER A 427 -3.30 -5.47 10.95
CA SER A 427 -2.16 -5.67 10.07
C SER A 427 -1.10 -6.61 10.65
N TYR A 428 -0.15 -7.01 9.81
CA TYR A 428 1.01 -7.82 10.12
C TYR A 428 2.27 -7.17 9.55
N SER A 429 3.27 -6.96 10.41
CA SER A 429 4.52 -6.30 10.00
C SER A 429 5.64 -7.30 9.70
N GLY A 430 6.26 -7.16 8.52
CA GLY A 430 7.51 -7.81 8.15
C GLY A 430 8.75 -7.33 8.94
N SER A 431 8.63 -6.21 9.66
CA SER A 431 9.73 -5.49 10.31
C SER A 431 9.43 -5.11 11.76
N GLY A 432 10.48 -4.79 12.53
CA GLY A 432 10.36 -4.36 13.93
C GLY A 432 10.04 -5.49 14.91
N ASP A 433 9.55 -5.10 16.10
CA ASP A 433 9.33 -6.00 17.24
C ASP A 433 8.06 -6.89 17.12
N HIS A 434 7.30 -6.74 16.04
CA HIS A 434 6.05 -7.47 15.81
C HIS A 434 6.24 -8.81 15.07
N ARG A 435 7.50 -9.13 14.76
CA ARG A 435 7.94 -10.43 14.24
C ARG A 435 8.85 -11.08 15.27
N GLU A 436 8.44 -12.23 15.78
CA GLU A 436 9.16 -12.98 16.81
C GLU A 436 9.81 -14.22 16.21
N ARG A 437 11.05 -14.51 16.60
CA ARG A 437 11.69 -15.76 16.23
C ARG A 437 11.07 -16.91 17.03
N ALA A 438 10.41 -17.83 16.35
CA ALA A 438 9.66 -18.93 16.96
C ALA A 438 10.40 -20.27 16.93
N GLY A 439 11.42 -20.43 16.09
CA GLY A 439 12.21 -21.66 16.05
C GLY A 439 13.22 -21.74 14.90
N ASP A 440 13.90 -22.87 14.84
CA ASP A 440 14.89 -23.26 13.83
C ASP A 440 14.55 -24.63 13.24
N GLY A 441 15.26 -25.02 12.18
CA GLY A 441 15.19 -26.39 11.63
C GLY A 441 14.17 -26.56 10.51
N PHE A 442 13.66 -25.46 9.96
CA PHE A 442 12.69 -25.44 8.86
C PHE A 442 13.35 -25.33 7.47
N ALA A 443 14.68 -25.47 7.40
CA ALA A 443 15.41 -25.45 6.14
C ALA A 443 15.06 -26.66 5.26
N GLY A 444 14.96 -26.43 3.95
CA GLY A 444 14.66 -27.48 2.95
C GLY A 444 13.18 -27.85 2.83
N LEU A 445 12.30 -27.18 3.57
CA LEU A 445 10.85 -27.32 3.40
C LEU A 445 10.37 -26.68 2.09
N ASN A 446 9.38 -27.31 1.46
CA ASN A 446 8.65 -26.78 0.31
C ASN A 446 7.16 -26.52 0.60
N LEU A 447 6.69 -26.89 1.80
CA LEU A 447 5.34 -26.65 2.29
C LEU A 447 5.37 -26.48 3.81
N LEU A 448 4.54 -25.58 4.32
CA LEU A 448 4.24 -25.42 5.74
C LEU A 448 2.72 -25.41 5.92
N LEU A 449 2.21 -26.17 6.89
CA LEU A 449 0.80 -26.20 7.28
C LEU A 449 0.69 -25.98 8.80
N ALA A 450 -0.42 -25.41 9.23
CA ALA A 450 -0.75 -25.20 10.64
C ALA A 450 -2.08 -25.90 10.97
N PRO A 451 -2.08 -27.23 11.14
CA PRO A 451 -3.31 -28.01 11.30
C PRO A 451 -4.08 -27.70 12.61
N GLY A 452 -3.43 -27.15 13.63
CA GLY A 452 -4.01 -27.05 14.96
C GLY A 452 -3.30 -28.01 15.93
N ASN A 453 -4.03 -28.59 16.88
CA ASN A 453 -3.51 -29.60 17.79
C ASN A 453 -3.53 -30.98 17.12
N PHE A 454 -2.47 -31.31 16.39
CA PHE A 454 -2.38 -32.51 15.54
C PHE A 454 -1.89 -33.73 16.32
N ASP A 455 -1.04 -33.52 17.33
CA ASP A 455 -0.56 -34.58 18.19
C ASP A 455 -1.50 -34.91 19.37
N GLY A 456 -2.55 -34.11 19.55
CA GLY A 456 -3.63 -34.30 20.53
C GLY A 456 -3.20 -34.01 21.97
N ASP A 457 -2.12 -33.26 22.15
CA ASP A 457 -1.65 -32.90 23.49
C ASP A 457 -2.53 -31.83 24.16
N ALA A 458 -2.23 -31.53 25.43
CA ALA A 458 -2.96 -30.51 26.17
C ALA A 458 -2.29 -29.12 26.09
N ASN A 459 -1.25 -28.96 25.26
CA ASN A 459 -0.56 -27.69 25.12
C ASN A 459 -1.46 -26.69 24.37
N SER A 460 -1.31 -25.41 24.72
CA SER A 460 -2.05 -24.33 24.07
C SER A 460 -1.45 -23.91 22.72
N THR A 461 -0.28 -24.43 22.37
CA THR A 461 0.47 -24.01 21.19
C THR A 461 0.20 -24.99 20.06
N PRO A 462 -0.43 -24.55 18.96
CA PRO A 462 -0.75 -25.46 17.87
C PRO A 462 0.50 -25.95 17.15
N ASP A 463 0.40 -27.14 16.56
CA ASP A 463 1.47 -27.78 15.82
C ASP A 463 1.68 -27.17 14.43
N LEU A 464 2.83 -27.49 13.85
CA LEU A 464 3.12 -27.24 12.43
C LEU A 464 3.49 -28.54 11.74
N LEU A 465 3.10 -28.65 10.47
CA LEU A 465 3.59 -29.68 9.57
C LEU A 465 4.46 -29.05 8.48
N GLY A 466 5.57 -29.69 8.17
CA GLY A 466 6.45 -29.30 7.07
C GLY A 466 6.67 -30.46 6.11
N ARG A 467 6.55 -30.21 4.81
CA ARG A 467 7.02 -31.17 3.80
C ARG A 467 8.36 -30.71 3.25
N ASP A 468 9.33 -31.59 3.17
CA ASP A 468 10.61 -31.29 2.53
C ASP A 468 10.65 -31.63 1.03
N GLY A 469 11.72 -31.20 0.37
CA GLY A 469 11.94 -31.46 -1.07
C GLY A 469 12.02 -32.93 -1.47
N ASN A 470 12.19 -33.86 -0.53
CA ASN A 470 12.22 -35.31 -0.78
C ASN A 470 10.86 -35.98 -0.51
N GLY A 471 9.81 -35.19 -0.23
CA GLY A 471 8.48 -35.72 0.08
C GLY A 471 8.38 -36.33 1.48
N VAL A 472 9.29 -36.02 2.40
CA VAL A 472 9.14 -36.41 3.81
C VAL A 472 8.23 -35.40 4.52
N LEU A 473 7.25 -35.91 5.28
CA LEU A 473 6.38 -35.10 6.11
C LEU A 473 6.90 -35.10 7.55
N TRP A 474 7.08 -33.90 8.08
CA TRP A 474 7.64 -33.61 9.39
C TRP A 474 6.59 -32.96 10.28
N LEU A 475 6.50 -33.42 11.53
CA LEU A 475 5.74 -32.78 12.60
C LEU A 475 6.67 -31.92 13.47
N TYR A 476 6.25 -30.69 13.74
CA TYR A 476 6.87 -29.77 14.69
C TYR A 476 5.86 -29.54 15.81
N LYS A 477 6.08 -30.24 16.94
CA LYS A 477 5.18 -30.18 18.10
C LYS A 477 5.26 -28.83 18.80
N GLY A 478 4.12 -28.22 19.08
CA GLY A 478 4.03 -26.97 19.81
C GLY A 478 4.44 -27.12 21.28
N VAL A 479 5.43 -26.35 21.74
CA VAL A 479 5.92 -26.39 23.13
C VAL A 479 6.18 -24.99 23.66
N GLY A 480 5.38 -24.55 24.64
CA GLY A 480 5.45 -23.19 25.18
C GLY A 480 5.34 -22.16 24.04
N SER A 481 6.29 -21.23 23.92
CA SER A 481 6.27 -20.23 22.84
C SER A 481 6.88 -20.69 21.51
N GLY A 482 7.41 -21.91 21.42
CA GLY A 482 8.16 -22.41 20.26
C GLY A 482 7.81 -23.85 19.86
N TYR A 483 8.75 -24.55 19.26
CA TYR A 483 8.54 -25.90 18.68
C TYR A 483 9.66 -26.87 19.06
N ALA A 484 9.29 -28.13 19.27
CA ALA A 484 10.24 -29.22 19.50
C ALA A 484 11.02 -29.57 18.21
N PRO A 485 12.15 -30.28 18.31
CA PRO A 485 12.82 -30.84 17.14
C PRO A 485 11.86 -31.68 16.29
N ARG A 486 11.97 -31.55 14.97
CA ARG A 486 11.04 -32.19 14.03
C ARG A 486 11.03 -33.72 14.15
N GLU A 487 9.84 -34.30 14.04
CA GLU A 487 9.60 -35.74 14.02
C GLU A 487 9.17 -36.16 12.61
N GLN A 488 9.78 -37.22 12.06
CA GLN A 488 9.35 -37.77 10.79
C GLN A 488 8.05 -38.56 10.98
N ILE A 489 6.97 -38.13 10.32
CA ILE A 489 5.66 -38.79 10.45
C ILE A 489 5.23 -39.51 9.17
N GLY A 490 5.86 -39.24 8.03
CA GLY A 490 5.59 -39.97 6.79
C GLY A 490 6.62 -39.75 5.69
N THR A 491 6.53 -40.56 4.64
CA THR A 491 7.35 -40.44 3.42
C THR A 491 6.44 -40.49 2.19
N ARG A 492 6.97 -40.06 1.04
CA ARG A 492 6.26 -40.04 -0.26
C ARG A 492 5.04 -39.11 -0.29
N TRP A 493 5.06 -38.03 0.48
CA TRP A 493 4.03 -36.99 0.46
C TRP A 493 4.18 -36.02 -0.72
N ASP A 494 5.22 -36.18 -1.53
CA ASP A 494 5.39 -35.50 -2.83
C ASP A 494 4.43 -36.01 -3.90
N VAL A 495 3.75 -37.16 -3.67
CA VAL A 495 2.64 -37.63 -4.53
C VAL A 495 1.44 -36.68 -4.55
N TYR A 496 1.34 -35.78 -3.56
CA TYR A 496 0.30 -34.76 -3.44
C TYR A 496 0.87 -33.37 -3.74
N PRO A 497 0.86 -32.89 -4.99
CA PRO A 497 1.30 -31.53 -5.29
C PRO A 497 0.62 -30.46 -4.43
N THR A 498 -0.66 -30.68 -4.10
CA THR A 498 -1.43 -29.84 -3.17
C THR A 498 -1.74 -30.62 -1.91
N LEU A 499 -1.40 -30.06 -0.76
CA LEU A 499 -1.74 -30.58 0.56
C LEU A 499 -2.25 -29.42 1.40
N VAL A 500 -3.41 -29.58 2.03
CA VAL A 500 -4.06 -28.57 2.88
C VAL A 500 -4.50 -29.20 4.20
N ALA A 501 -4.53 -28.41 5.26
CA ALA A 501 -4.99 -28.82 6.58
C ALA A 501 -6.27 -28.05 6.93
N PRO A 502 -7.47 -28.62 6.70
CA PRO A 502 -8.71 -27.91 6.95
C PRO A 502 -9.06 -27.68 8.43
N GLY A 503 -8.31 -28.29 9.35
CA GLY A 503 -8.78 -28.46 10.72
C GLY A 503 -9.64 -29.72 10.81
N ASP A 504 -10.68 -29.70 11.63
CA ASP A 504 -11.57 -30.86 11.82
C ASP A 504 -12.63 -30.92 10.72
N LEU A 505 -12.39 -31.75 9.69
CA LEU A 505 -13.32 -32.00 8.59
C LEU A 505 -14.28 -33.16 8.91
N THR A 506 -13.87 -34.07 9.78
CA THR A 506 -14.64 -35.27 10.14
C THR A 506 -15.57 -35.09 11.34
N GLY A 507 -15.52 -33.93 11.99
CA GLY A 507 -16.34 -33.59 13.16
C GLY A 507 -15.94 -34.36 14.43
N ASP A 508 -14.71 -34.90 14.48
CA ASP A 508 -14.23 -35.74 15.58
C ASP A 508 -13.29 -35.01 16.57
N ALA A 509 -13.23 -33.68 16.45
CA ALA A 509 -12.40 -32.74 17.17
C ALA A 509 -10.88 -32.89 16.93
N LYS A 510 -10.47 -33.57 15.86
CA LYS A 510 -9.06 -33.75 15.50
C LYS A 510 -8.78 -33.14 14.13
N PRO A 511 -7.63 -32.46 13.95
CA PRO A 511 -7.32 -31.92 12.65
C PRO A 511 -7.01 -32.99 11.61
N ASP A 512 -7.58 -32.82 10.42
CA ASP A 512 -7.43 -33.69 9.27
C ASP A 512 -6.47 -33.08 8.22
N LEU A 513 -6.05 -33.90 7.25
CA LEU A 513 -5.31 -33.45 6.07
C LEU A 513 -6.02 -33.87 4.78
N LEU A 514 -5.91 -33.02 3.77
CA LEU A 514 -6.38 -33.27 2.43
C LEU A 514 -5.24 -33.18 1.42
N GLY A 515 -5.05 -34.24 0.63
CA GLY A 515 -4.06 -34.29 -0.44
C GLY A 515 -4.74 -34.45 -1.81
N ILE A 516 -4.33 -33.64 -2.78
CA ILE A 516 -4.74 -33.83 -4.19
C ILE A 516 -3.55 -34.39 -4.94
N ASP A 517 -3.73 -35.56 -5.55
CA ASP A 517 -2.67 -36.18 -6.32
C ASP A 517 -2.55 -35.61 -7.75
N THR A 518 -1.60 -36.12 -8.53
CA THR A 518 -1.41 -35.65 -9.92
C THR A 518 -2.52 -36.07 -10.88
N ALA A 519 -3.32 -37.09 -10.56
CA ALA A 519 -4.49 -37.48 -11.34
C ALA A 519 -5.69 -36.54 -11.07
N GLY A 520 -5.64 -35.81 -9.95
CA GLY A 520 -6.71 -34.93 -9.49
C GLY A 520 -7.66 -35.61 -8.51
N ASP A 521 -7.29 -36.75 -7.94
CA ASP A 521 -8.06 -37.43 -6.92
C ASP A 521 -7.78 -36.77 -5.55
N LEU A 522 -8.84 -36.53 -4.77
CA LEU A 522 -8.79 -35.93 -3.45
C LEU A 522 -8.81 -37.02 -2.38
N TYR A 523 -7.79 -37.01 -1.54
CA TYR A 523 -7.63 -37.96 -0.44
C TYR A 523 -7.76 -37.27 0.91
N LEU A 524 -8.55 -37.87 1.78
CA LEU A 524 -8.66 -37.51 3.19
C LEU A 524 -7.75 -38.40 4.05
N TYR A 525 -6.94 -37.76 4.87
CA TYR A 525 -6.17 -38.37 5.94
C TYR A 525 -6.74 -37.90 7.27
N ARG A 526 -7.53 -38.78 7.90
CA ARG A 526 -8.20 -38.45 9.15
C ARG A 526 -7.19 -38.33 10.29
N GLY A 527 -7.22 -37.26 11.06
CA GLY A 527 -6.39 -37.09 12.24
C GLY A 527 -6.68 -38.16 13.30
N THR A 528 -5.64 -38.64 13.99
CA THR A 528 -5.85 -39.56 15.13
C THR A 528 -5.64 -38.88 16.48
N GLY A 529 -4.93 -37.74 16.51
CA GLY A 529 -4.60 -37.01 17.76
C GLY A 529 -3.77 -37.86 18.73
N THR A 530 -3.09 -38.89 18.21
CA THR A 530 -2.23 -39.79 18.97
C THR A 530 -1.07 -40.24 18.10
N GLN A 531 -0.12 -41.00 18.67
CA GLN A 531 0.97 -41.59 17.87
C GLN A 531 0.41 -42.40 16.68
N GLY A 532 1.00 -42.19 15.50
CA GLY A 532 0.44 -42.63 14.22
C GLY A 532 -0.25 -41.50 13.45
N TYR A 533 -0.61 -40.40 14.12
CA TYR A 533 -1.07 -39.06 13.69
C TYR A 533 -2.22 -38.96 12.69
N TYR A 534 -2.32 -39.87 11.73
CA TYR A 534 -3.39 -39.91 10.74
C TYR A 534 -3.71 -41.35 10.32
N ALA A 535 -4.95 -41.57 9.88
CA ALA A 535 -5.42 -42.85 9.35
C ALA A 535 -4.95 -43.10 7.90
N LYS A 536 -5.27 -44.28 7.36
CA LYS A 536 -5.05 -44.58 5.94
C LYS A 536 -5.89 -43.62 5.08
N ALA A 537 -5.30 -43.17 3.97
CA ALA A 537 -5.96 -42.32 2.98
C ALA A 537 -7.31 -42.92 2.51
N GLU A 538 -8.34 -42.07 2.51
CA GLU A 538 -9.66 -42.31 1.95
C GLU A 538 -9.81 -41.46 0.69
N ASP A 539 -10.13 -42.08 -0.45
CA ASP A 539 -10.48 -41.34 -1.67
C ASP A 539 -11.90 -40.78 -1.50
N ILE A 540 -12.03 -39.46 -1.60
CA ILE A 540 -13.26 -38.73 -1.33
C ILE A 540 -13.73 -37.89 -2.53
N GLY A 541 -13.10 -38.01 -3.70
CA GLY A 541 -13.56 -37.35 -4.91
C GLY A 541 -12.51 -37.23 -6.01
N ASP A 542 -12.97 -36.93 -7.23
CA ASP A 542 -12.13 -36.79 -8.42
C ASP A 542 -12.10 -35.34 -8.96
N ARG A 543 -11.21 -35.08 -9.93
CA ARG A 543 -11.13 -33.83 -10.72
C ARG A 543 -10.77 -32.56 -9.93
N TRP A 544 -10.05 -32.68 -8.82
CA TRP A 544 -9.58 -31.54 -8.04
C TRP A 544 -8.38 -30.83 -8.65
N ASN A 545 -7.76 -31.39 -9.69
CA ASN A 545 -6.70 -30.75 -10.48
C ASN A 545 -7.15 -29.52 -11.30
N LEU A 546 -8.44 -29.17 -11.25
CA LEU A 546 -8.96 -27.94 -11.85
C LEU A 546 -8.54 -26.67 -11.08
N TYR A 547 -8.06 -26.82 -9.83
CA TYR A 547 -7.63 -25.72 -8.97
C TYR A 547 -6.12 -25.46 -9.10
N ASN A 548 -5.75 -24.18 -9.25
CA ASN A 548 -4.34 -23.74 -9.18
C ASN A 548 -3.97 -23.16 -7.80
N ALA A 549 -4.95 -22.96 -6.93
CA ALA A 549 -4.78 -22.66 -5.52
C ALA A 549 -5.99 -23.18 -4.74
N LEU A 550 -5.75 -23.73 -3.56
CA LEU A 550 -6.77 -24.21 -2.64
C LEU A 550 -6.35 -23.78 -1.24
N VAL A 551 -7.28 -23.24 -0.46
CA VAL A 551 -7.06 -22.89 0.94
C VAL A 551 -8.20 -23.34 1.83
N ALA A 552 -7.89 -23.54 3.11
CA ALA A 552 -8.86 -23.89 4.14
C ALA A 552 -8.88 -22.80 5.23
N PRO A 553 -9.63 -21.71 5.00
CA PRO A 553 -9.62 -20.54 5.88
C PRO A 553 -10.35 -20.76 7.23
N GLY A 554 -10.83 -21.98 7.50
CA GLY A 554 -11.61 -22.36 8.67
C GLY A 554 -13.10 -22.49 8.35
N ASP A 555 -13.93 -22.24 9.36
CA ASP A 555 -15.39 -22.11 9.23
C ASP A 555 -15.72 -20.73 8.67
N VAL A 556 -15.98 -20.68 7.36
CA VAL A 556 -16.30 -19.43 6.68
C VAL A 556 -17.78 -19.14 6.90
N ASP A 557 -18.67 -20.14 6.75
CA ASP A 557 -20.13 -19.94 6.76
C ASP A 557 -20.79 -19.93 8.15
N GLY A 558 -19.98 -20.08 9.20
CA GLY A 558 -20.36 -19.97 10.60
C GLY A 558 -21.16 -21.17 11.09
N ASP A 559 -21.12 -22.29 10.37
CA ASP A 559 -21.87 -23.51 10.69
C ASP A 559 -21.11 -24.48 11.61
N GLY A 560 -19.90 -24.10 12.02
CA GLY A 560 -18.99 -24.84 12.89
C GLY A 560 -18.11 -25.85 12.17
N LYS A 561 -18.10 -25.88 10.83
CA LYS A 561 -17.37 -26.89 10.04
C LYS A 561 -16.31 -26.27 9.14
N ALA A 562 -15.29 -27.05 8.84
CA ALA A 562 -14.17 -26.58 8.03
C ALA A 562 -14.52 -26.48 6.53
N ASP A 563 -14.31 -25.31 5.95
CA ASP A 563 -14.60 -25.02 4.54
C ASP A 563 -13.35 -24.96 3.66
N LEU A 564 -13.56 -24.99 2.34
CA LEU A 564 -12.50 -24.72 1.35
C LEU A 564 -12.86 -23.59 0.39
N ILE A 565 -11.81 -22.87 -0.02
CA ILE A 565 -11.85 -21.91 -1.11
C ILE A 565 -10.84 -22.33 -2.18
N GLY A 566 -11.31 -22.56 -3.40
CA GLY A 566 -10.49 -22.93 -4.54
C GLY A 566 -10.48 -21.86 -5.61
N ARG A 567 -9.31 -21.52 -6.15
CA ARG A 567 -9.18 -20.73 -7.39
C ARG A 567 -8.85 -21.67 -8.54
N ASP A 568 -9.70 -21.67 -9.55
CA ASP A 568 -9.47 -22.48 -10.74
C ASP A 568 -8.45 -21.84 -11.71
N THR A 569 -8.07 -22.59 -12.73
CA THR A 569 -7.10 -22.13 -13.75
C THR A 569 -7.59 -20.97 -14.60
N THR A 570 -8.89 -20.67 -14.62
CA THR A 570 -9.47 -19.48 -15.28
C THR A 570 -9.45 -18.24 -14.38
N GLY A 571 -9.16 -18.42 -13.09
CA GLY A 571 -9.19 -17.38 -12.06
C GLY A 571 -10.53 -17.27 -11.32
N ALA A 572 -11.53 -18.08 -11.68
CA ALA A 572 -12.79 -18.12 -10.94
C ALA A 572 -12.56 -18.72 -9.55
N THR A 573 -13.25 -18.17 -8.55
CA THR A 573 -13.14 -18.59 -7.16
C THR A 573 -14.38 -19.37 -6.75
N TRP A 574 -14.16 -20.50 -6.08
CA TRP A 574 -15.17 -21.48 -5.72
C TRP A 574 -15.15 -21.76 -4.23
N PHE A 575 -16.33 -21.84 -3.63
CA PHE A 575 -16.53 -22.19 -2.24
C PHE A 575 -17.05 -23.62 -2.11
N TYR A 576 -16.51 -24.35 -1.14
CA TYR A 576 -16.97 -25.65 -0.68
C TYR A 576 -17.31 -25.56 0.80
N SER A 577 -18.60 -25.62 1.11
CA SER A 577 -19.09 -25.72 2.49
C SER A 577 -18.83 -27.13 3.02
N GLY A 578 -18.19 -27.20 4.19
CA GLY A 578 -17.91 -28.44 4.91
C GLY A 578 -19.18 -29.04 5.50
N THR A 579 -19.31 -30.36 5.49
CA THR A 579 -20.50 -31.04 6.01
C THR A 579 -20.23 -31.79 7.31
N GLY A 580 -18.96 -31.97 7.69
CA GLY A 580 -18.54 -32.70 8.89
C GLY A 580 -18.62 -34.22 8.77
N ALA A 581 -19.11 -34.75 7.65
CA ALA A 581 -19.25 -36.19 7.40
C ALA A 581 -19.38 -36.48 5.89
N SER A 582 -19.18 -37.71 5.45
CA SER A 582 -19.37 -38.05 4.04
C SER A 582 -20.83 -37.78 3.57
N PRO A 583 -21.06 -37.04 2.46
CA PRO A 583 -20.05 -36.42 1.59
C PRO A 583 -19.46 -35.15 2.21
N TYR A 584 -18.13 -35.12 2.43
CA TYR A 584 -17.43 -34.12 3.29
C TYR A 584 -17.57 -32.66 2.86
N TYR A 585 -17.98 -32.43 1.60
CA TYR A 585 -18.26 -31.10 1.06
C TYR A 585 -19.58 -31.09 0.30
N ALA A 586 -20.32 -29.98 0.41
CA ALA A 586 -21.46 -29.68 -0.44
C ALA A 586 -21.02 -29.38 -1.90
N PRO A 587 -21.93 -29.44 -2.89
CA PRO A 587 -21.62 -28.99 -4.24
C PRO A 587 -21.07 -27.57 -4.27
N ARG A 588 -19.94 -27.38 -4.96
CA ARG A 588 -19.25 -26.09 -5.02
C ARG A 588 -20.14 -24.97 -5.55
N LYS A 589 -19.96 -23.76 -5.03
CA LYS A 589 -20.58 -22.54 -5.55
C LYS A 589 -19.53 -21.55 -6.01
N GLN A 590 -19.77 -20.92 -7.16
CA GLN A 590 -18.91 -19.83 -7.64
C GLN A 590 -19.17 -18.58 -6.80
N ILE A 591 -18.11 -17.92 -6.38
CA ILE A 591 -18.18 -16.62 -5.73
C ILE A 591 -18.33 -15.56 -6.83
N VAL A 592 -19.51 -14.92 -6.90
CA VAL A 592 -19.98 -14.19 -8.10
C VAL A 592 -19.43 -12.75 -8.20
N ALA A 593 -18.90 -12.21 -7.10
CA ALA A 593 -18.27 -10.90 -7.07
C ALA A 593 -16.79 -11.03 -6.72
N GLY A 594 -15.91 -10.68 -7.66
CA GLY A 594 -14.45 -10.70 -7.49
C GLY A 594 -13.79 -12.04 -7.84
N THR A 595 -12.63 -11.98 -8.49
CA THR A 595 -11.71 -13.11 -8.65
C THR A 595 -10.53 -12.91 -7.71
N LEU A 596 -10.10 -13.95 -7.00
CA LEU A 596 -8.86 -13.89 -6.22
C LEU A 596 -7.68 -13.62 -7.18
N PRO A 597 -6.99 -12.47 -7.08
CA PRO A 597 -5.91 -12.14 -8.01
C PRO A 597 -4.78 -13.18 -7.96
N PRO A 598 -4.00 -13.36 -9.03
CA PRO A 598 -2.83 -14.24 -9.02
C PRO A 598 -1.92 -13.99 -7.81
N GLY A 599 -1.26 -15.03 -7.31
CA GLY A 599 -0.44 -14.97 -6.10
C GLY A 599 -0.58 -16.21 -5.24
N HIS A 600 0.23 -16.27 -4.19
CA HIS A 600 0.22 -17.37 -3.23
C HIS A 600 -0.87 -17.10 -2.19
N LEU A 601 -1.94 -17.89 -2.23
CA LEU A 601 -2.92 -17.90 -1.15
C LEU A 601 -2.24 -18.51 0.08
N ILE A 602 -2.50 -17.94 1.24
CA ILE A 602 -1.92 -18.39 2.50
C ILE A 602 -2.93 -19.32 3.15
N LEU A 603 -2.46 -20.55 3.39
CA LEU A 603 -3.17 -21.65 4.02
C LEU A 603 -3.31 -21.44 5.50
#